data_AF-A7SUD0-F1
#
_entry.id   AF-A7SUD0-F1
#
_cell.length_a   1.000
_cell.length_b   1.000
_cell.length_c   1.000
_cell.angle_alpha   90.00
_cell.angle_beta   90.00
_cell.angle_gamma   90.00
#
_symmetry.space_group_name_H-M   'P 1'
#
loop_
_entity.id
_entity.type
_entity.pdbx_description
1 polymer ?
#
loop_
_entity_poly.entity_id
_entity_poly.type
_entity_poly.pdbx_seq_one_letter_code
_entity_poly.pdbx_strand_id
1 'polypeptide(L)'
;PPPNITHPSNEPFIPQASNFNSYSTRLPKLNLPVFSGDPLEWMTFWDSFNVAVHSKPGLPDVDKFNYLKAQVSGEAEQAIGGYLISGDNYVKALATLKERF
;
A
#
# COMPACT_ATOMS: atom_id res chain seq x y z
N PRO A 1 -21.73 -64.40 -7.96
CA PRO A 1 -23.00 -63.63 -7.95
C PRO A 1 -22.97 -62.63 -6.79
N PRO A 2 -23.61 -61.45 -6.91
CA PRO A 2 -23.22 -60.19 -6.25
C PRO A 2 -23.86 -60.01 -4.85
N PRO A 3 -23.74 -58.82 -4.21
CA PRO A 3 -24.72 -57.79 -4.50
C PRO A 3 -24.14 -56.40 -4.79
N ASN A 4 -24.88 -55.75 -5.67
CA ASN A 4 -24.86 -54.35 -6.05
C ASN A 4 -25.57 -53.54 -4.95
N ILE A 5 -24.95 -52.50 -4.40
CA ILE A 5 -25.65 -51.45 -3.65
C ILE A 5 -25.34 -50.14 -4.35
N THR A 6 -26.34 -49.68 -5.06
CA THR A 6 -26.51 -48.38 -5.70
C THR A 6 -26.34 -47.26 -4.67
N HIS A 7 -25.34 -46.39 -4.85
CA HIS A 7 -25.37 -45.02 -4.32
C HIS A 7 -25.23 -44.05 -5.52
N PRO A 8 -26.19 -43.11 -5.73
CA PRO A 8 -26.16 -42.17 -6.83
C PRO A 8 -25.31 -40.93 -6.51
N SER A 9 -24.58 -40.47 -7.53
CA SER A 9 -24.18 -39.07 -7.81
C SER A 9 -23.67 -38.19 -6.67
N ASN A 10 -22.36 -37.90 -6.67
CA ASN A 10 -21.80 -36.53 -6.53
C ASN A 10 -20.29 -36.47 -6.19
N GLU A 11 -19.39 -36.47 -7.18
CA GLU A 11 -18.05 -35.89 -6.98
C GLU A 11 -17.44 -35.42 -8.31
N PRO A 12 -17.50 -34.12 -8.65
CA PRO A 12 -16.63 -33.54 -9.66
C PRO A 12 -15.25 -33.20 -9.05
N PHE A 13 -14.23 -33.51 -9.84
CA PHE A 13 -12.80 -33.34 -9.60
C PHE A 13 -12.36 -31.92 -9.18
N ILE A 14 -11.42 -31.88 -8.23
CA ILE A 14 -10.71 -30.74 -7.61
C ILE A 14 -9.96 -29.87 -8.65
N PRO A 15 -9.74 -28.56 -8.38
CA PRO A 15 -8.34 -28.10 -8.33
C PRO A 15 -7.98 -27.31 -7.07
N GLN A 16 -6.81 -27.65 -6.53
CA GLN A 16 -6.17 -27.00 -5.40
C GLN A 16 -5.79 -25.55 -5.75
N ALA A 17 -6.11 -24.62 -4.86
CA ALA A 17 -5.37 -23.37 -4.70
C ALA A 17 -5.55 -22.88 -3.25
N SER A 18 -4.85 -23.53 -2.33
CA SER A 18 -4.56 -22.95 -1.03
C SER A 18 -3.59 -21.79 -1.22
N ASN A 19 -4.10 -20.57 -1.06
CA ASN A 19 -3.44 -19.28 -0.83
C ASN A 19 -3.95 -18.22 -1.80
N PHE A 20 -4.86 -17.37 -1.33
CA PHE A 20 -4.46 -15.99 -1.12
C PHE A 20 -4.97 -15.61 0.26
N ASN A 21 -4.01 -15.46 1.18
CA ASN A 21 -4.18 -14.76 2.44
C ASN A 21 -5.07 -13.54 2.18
N SER A 22 -6.32 -13.61 2.62
CA SER A 22 -7.19 -12.46 2.64
C SER A 22 -6.63 -11.53 3.69
N TYR A 23 -5.61 -10.76 3.32
CA TYR A 23 -5.24 -9.52 4.00
C TYR A 23 -6.37 -8.52 3.75
N SER A 24 -7.55 -8.83 4.31
CA SER A 24 -8.45 -7.87 4.87
C SER A 24 -7.72 -7.22 6.05
N THR A 25 -6.64 -6.51 5.71
CA THR A 25 -5.99 -5.58 6.59
C THR A 25 -6.93 -4.39 6.61
N ARG A 26 -7.95 -4.49 7.46
CA ARG A 26 -8.37 -3.31 8.20
C ARG A 26 -7.16 -2.90 9.01
N LEU A 27 -6.21 -2.22 8.36
CA LEU A 27 -5.08 -1.67 9.08
C LEU A 27 -5.69 -0.80 10.19
N PRO A 28 -5.24 -0.94 11.45
CA PRO A 28 -5.53 0.08 12.44
C PRO A 28 -5.16 1.40 11.78
N LYS A 29 -6.08 2.38 11.79
CA LYS A 29 -5.88 3.72 11.19
C LYS A 29 -4.46 4.13 11.47
N LEU A 30 -3.58 3.96 10.48
CA LEU A 30 -2.17 4.10 10.71
C LEU A 30 -1.99 5.60 10.82
N ASN A 31 -1.84 6.10 12.04
CA ASN A 31 -1.52 7.48 12.28
C ASN A 31 -0.08 7.64 11.78
N LEU A 32 0.04 7.86 10.48
CA LEU A 32 1.30 8.20 9.86
C LEU A 32 1.76 9.52 10.49
N PRO A 33 3.04 9.63 10.89
CA PRO A 33 3.56 10.91 11.31
C PRO A 33 3.42 11.91 10.17
N VAL A 34 3.12 13.15 10.51
CA VAL A 34 3.14 14.25 9.55
C VAL A 34 4.57 14.75 9.44
N PHE A 35 5.10 14.78 8.23
CA PHE A 35 6.44 15.24 7.96
C PHE A 35 6.44 16.73 7.64
N SER A 36 7.03 17.54 8.52
CA SER A 36 7.06 19.00 8.37
C SER A 36 8.18 19.50 7.44
N GLY A 37 9.11 18.63 7.05
CA GLY A 37 10.35 19.01 6.36
C GLY A 37 11.59 19.04 7.27
N ASP A 38 11.54 18.42 8.44
CA ASP A 38 12.74 18.31 9.30
C ASP A 38 13.61 17.10 8.86
N PRO A 39 14.86 17.30 8.39
CA PRO A 39 15.72 16.21 7.93
C PRO A 39 15.97 15.11 8.97
N LEU A 40 15.93 15.43 10.26
CA LEU A 40 16.14 14.45 11.32
C LEU A 40 14.93 13.50 11.44
N GLU A 41 13.74 13.99 11.14
CA GLU A 41 12.51 13.19 11.12
C GLU A 41 12.30 12.43 9.81
N TRP A 42 12.99 12.82 8.73
CA TRP A 42 12.82 12.23 7.40
C TRP A 42 12.95 10.70 7.41
N MET A 43 13.98 10.18 8.06
CA MET A 43 14.28 8.74 8.07
C MET A 43 13.18 7.94 8.79
N THR A 44 12.68 8.46 9.92
CA THR A 44 11.57 7.87 10.69
C THR A 44 10.24 7.96 9.95
N PHE A 45 9.98 9.11 9.31
CA PHE A 45 8.81 9.30 8.47
C PHE A 45 8.83 8.33 7.28
N TRP A 46 9.94 8.25 6.55
CA TRP A 46 10.07 7.41 5.37
C TRP A 46 9.90 5.93 5.69
N ASP A 47 10.47 5.42 6.79
CA ASP A 47 10.28 4.03 7.21
C ASP A 47 8.78 3.73 7.45
N SER A 48 8.12 4.60 8.23
CA SER A 48 6.69 4.50 8.52
C SER A 48 5.85 4.56 7.24
N PHE A 49 6.12 5.56 6.38
CA PHE A 49 5.41 5.75 5.12
C PHE A 49 5.65 4.60 4.14
N ASN A 50 6.86 4.04 4.13
CA ASN A 50 7.24 2.96 3.25
C ASN A 50 6.43 1.69 3.57
N VAL A 51 6.38 1.28 4.84
CA VAL A 51 5.60 0.11 5.29
C VAL A 51 4.09 0.35 5.11
N ALA A 52 3.64 1.57 5.33
CA ALA A 52 2.23 1.94 5.30
C ALA A 52 1.62 2.07 3.90
N VAL A 53 2.37 2.65 2.97
CA VAL A 53 1.85 3.19 1.71
C VAL A 53 2.71 2.74 0.54
N HIS A 54 4.03 2.96 0.58
CA HIS A 54 4.89 2.69 -0.57
C HIS A 54 4.97 1.20 -0.93
N SER A 55 5.16 0.35 0.09
CA SER A 55 5.36 -1.09 -0.04
C SER A 55 4.05 -1.87 -0.18
N LYS A 56 2.88 -1.21 -0.04
CA LYS A 56 1.58 -1.89 -0.17
C LYS A 56 1.32 -2.34 -1.59
N PRO A 57 1.25 -3.66 -1.86
CA PRO A 57 0.87 -4.16 -3.16
C PRO A 57 -0.61 -3.86 -3.41
N GLY A 58 -0.93 -3.39 -4.61
CA GLY A 58 -2.30 -3.07 -5.01
C GLY A 58 -2.77 -1.63 -4.73
N LEU A 59 -1.94 -0.80 -4.10
CA LEU A 59 -2.20 0.64 -4.00
C LEU A 59 -1.58 1.35 -5.21
N PRO A 60 -2.36 2.03 -6.07
CA PRO A 60 -1.80 2.73 -7.22
C PRO A 60 -1.04 3.98 -6.78
N ASP A 61 -0.06 4.40 -7.58
CA ASP A 61 0.86 5.47 -7.20
C ASP A 61 0.15 6.83 -7.02
N VAL A 62 -0.98 7.05 -7.71
CA VAL A 62 -1.82 8.23 -7.50
C VAL A 62 -2.41 8.28 -6.09
N ASP A 63 -2.89 7.14 -5.56
CA ASP A 63 -3.38 7.06 -4.20
C ASP A 63 -2.25 7.20 -3.19
N LYS A 64 -1.08 6.57 -3.47
CA LYS A 64 0.13 6.79 -2.66
C LYS A 64 0.50 8.27 -2.58
N PHE A 65 0.33 9.01 -3.68
CA PHE A 65 0.61 10.44 -3.68
C PHE A 65 -0.41 11.24 -2.87
N ASN A 66 -1.70 10.89 -2.93
CA ASN A 66 -2.70 11.48 -2.04
C ASN A 66 -2.32 11.29 -0.57
N TYR A 67 -1.90 10.08 -0.19
CA TYR A 67 -1.40 9.81 1.15
C TYR A 67 -0.14 10.62 1.48
N LEU A 68 0.82 10.71 0.55
CA LEU A 68 2.03 11.50 0.74
C LEU A 68 1.68 12.97 0.99
N LYS A 69 0.83 13.58 0.15
CA LYS A 69 0.41 14.98 0.32
C LYS A 69 -0.35 15.21 1.63
N ALA A 70 -1.16 14.25 2.07
CA ALA A 70 -1.88 14.35 3.35
C ALA A 70 -0.95 14.20 4.56
N GLN A 71 0.23 13.63 4.38
CA GLN A 71 1.18 13.32 5.45
C GLN A 71 2.43 14.19 5.43
N VAL A 72 2.47 15.20 4.58
CA VAL A 72 3.48 16.26 4.63
C VAL A 72 2.84 17.57 5.05
N SER A 73 3.62 18.44 5.66
CA SER A 73 3.24 19.80 6.00
C SER A 73 4.47 20.71 5.92
N GLY A 74 4.30 22.01 6.15
CA GLY A 74 5.42 22.96 6.20
C GLY A 74 6.30 22.93 4.94
N GLU A 75 7.61 22.83 5.13
CA GLU A 75 8.61 22.86 4.04
C GLU A 75 8.48 21.66 3.11
N ALA A 76 8.13 20.48 3.63
CA ALA A 76 7.92 19.29 2.81
C ALA A 76 6.70 19.41 1.90
N GLU A 77 5.61 19.99 2.39
CA GLU A 77 4.43 20.28 1.57
C GLU A 77 4.77 21.28 0.48
N GLN A 78 5.53 22.33 0.80
CA GLN A 78 5.97 23.32 -0.18
C GLN A 78 6.87 22.71 -1.26
N ALA A 79 7.76 21.77 -0.88
CA ALA A 79 8.65 21.09 -1.82
C ALA A 79 7.89 20.28 -2.88
N ILE A 80 6.77 19.65 -2.51
CA ILE A 80 5.94 18.85 -3.42
C ILE A 80 4.65 19.54 -3.87
N GLY A 81 4.41 20.78 -3.44
CA GLY A 81 3.16 21.51 -3.66
C GLY A 81 2.89 21.81 -5.14
N GLY A 82 3.96 21.98 -5.94
CA GLY A 82 3.88 22.22 -7.38
C GLY A 82 3.53 20.99 -8.22
N TYR A 83 3.49 19.79 -7.62
CA TYR A 83 3.20 18.56 -8.33
C TYR A 83 1.70 18.24 -8.28
N LEU A 84 1.12 17.97 -9.45
CA LEU A 84 -0.26 17.50 -9.58
C LEU A 84 -0.37 16.04 -9.13
N ILE A 85 -1.43 15.69 -8.41
CA ILE A 85 -1.72 14.32 -7.99
C ILE A 85 -1.82 13.40 -9.23
N SER A 86 -0.79 12.58 -9.44
CA SER A 86 -0.65 11.63 -10.54
C SER A 86 0.44 10.61 -10.20
N GLY A 87 0.35 9.40 -10.75
CA GLY A 87 1.31 8.33 -10.46
C GLY A 87 2.75 8.65 -10.90
N ASP A 88 2.94 9.31 -12.05
CA ASP A 88 4.27 9.76 -12.50
C ASP A 88 4.86 10.82 -11.56
N ASN A 89 4.01 11.76 -11.11
CA ASN A 89 4.41 12.83 -10.20
C ASN A 89 4.69 12.33 -8.79
N TYR A 90 4.08 11.22 -8.36
CA TYR A 90 4.39 10.59 -7.08
C TYR A 90 5.89 10.27 -6.96
N VAL A 91 6.44 9.60 -7.98
CA VAL A 91 7.84 9.17 -8.00
C VAL A 91 8.76 10.39 -7.96
N LYS A 92 8.42 11.43 -8.73
CA LYS A 92 9.17 12.69 -8.77
C LYS A 92 9.11 13.44 -7.44
N ALA A 93 7.91 13.64 -6.89
CA ALA A 93 7.69 14.30 -5.61
C ALA A 93 8.43 13.57 -4.47
N LEU A 94 8.37 12.24 -4.46
CA LEU A 94 9.07 11.45 -3.46
C LEU A 94 10.60 11.55 -3.59
N ALA A 95 11.12 11.55 -4.82
CA ALA A 95 12.54 11.78 -5.05
C ALA A 95 12.98 13.18 -4.59
N THR A 96 12.16 14.20 -4.83
CA THR A 96 12.41 15.56 -4.34
C THR A 96 12.48 15.62 -2.82
N LEU A 97 11.59 14.94 -2.10
CA LEU A 97 11.67 14.87 -0.63
C LEU A 97 12.95 14.18 -0.17
N LYS A 98 13.33 13.04 -0.78
CA LYS A 98 14.56 12.29 -0.48
C LYS A 98 15.85 13.07 -0.74
N GLU A 99 15.84 13.96 -1.73
CA GLU A 99 17.01 14.76 -2.10
C GLU A 99 17.16 15.98 -1.19
N ARG A 100 16.05 16.52 -0.69
CA ARG A 100 16.01 17.73 0.12
C ARG A 100 16.17 17.50 1.63
N PHE A 101 15.74 16.33 2.11
CA PHE A 101 15.70 15.97 3.53
C PHE A 101 16.34 14.60 3.76
#